data_AF-A0A8J3NC18-F1
#
_entry.id   AF-A0A8J3NC18-F1
#
_cell.length_a   1.000
_cell.length_b   1.000
_cell.length_c   1.000
_cell.angle_alpha   90.00
_cell.angle_beta   90.00
_cell.angle_gamma   90.00
#
_symmetry.space_group_name_H-M   'P 1'
#
loop_
_entity.id
_entity.type
_entity.pdbx_description
1 polymer ?
#
loop_
_entity_poly.entity_id
_entity_poly.type
_entity_poly.pdbx_seq_one_letter_code
_entity_poly.pdbx_strand_id
1 'polypeptide(L)'
;MIRLLLACYPPSFRDRYGAELAALVEDTGAGPRVWWDLATGAAGAWLRPVFVGAPAERTRRRVQAGLAATWVAWCLGVLAVPVVDRALLDPPVPGANGAVRTLVTGVWPVLVLGGACAAGSALVLAWRVLLPALRSGRRDLLRPLLPAAVLLVVEALGAAGVWQLRRAYPSVWPHPSAAFVALVLAWLVGFAALGAFGAAGPPVALRRARPPVAAMRLPAVLAAGVTLALAALAVLEATAVVLGGRGPVASTGAAVAVLAAVGALLSTVRTIPAVRRP
;
A
#
# COMPACT_ATOMS: atom_id res chain seq x y z
N MET A 1 4.74 13.03 20.03
CA MET A 1 4.69 11.57 19.72
C MET A 1 3.30 10.97 19.94
N ILE A 2 2.66 11.19 21.09
CA ILE A 2 1.29 10.70 21.40
C ILE A 2 0.21 11.20 20.40
N ARG A 3 0.24 12.49 20.03
CA ARG A 3 -0.68 13.04 19.02
C ARG A 3 -0.56 12.33 17.66
N LEU A 4 0.64 11.82 17.33
CA LEU A 4 0.89 11.03 16.12
C LEU A 4 0.25 9.64 16.22
N LEU A 5 0.35 8.97 17.38
CA LEU A 5 -0.33 7.69 17.64
C LEU A 5 -1.86 7.81 17.61
N LEU A 6 -2.41 8.88 18.21
CA LEU A 6 -3.85 9.15 18.15
C LEU A 6 -4.31 9.41 16.70
N ALA A 7 -3.46 10.04 15.89
CA ALA A 7 -3.73 10.22 14.46
C ALA A 7 -3.76 8.89 13.70
N CYS A 8 -3.07 7.84 14.19
CA CYS A 8 -3.08 6.50 13.61
C CYS A 8 -4.40 5.73 13.82
N TYR A 9 -5.29 6.18 14.71
CA TYR A 9 -6.61 5.53 14.86
C TYR A 9 -7.50 5.76 13.63
N PRO A 10 -8.41 4.82 13.30
CA PRO A 10 -9.37 4.99 12.22
C PRO A 10 -10.20 6.27 12.42
N PRO A 11 -10.52 7.05 11.36
CA PRO A 11 -11.26 8.30 11.52
C PRO A 11 -12.59 8.15 12.26
N SER A 12 -13.35 7.08 11.99
CA SER A 12 -14.60 6.78 12.70
C SER A 12 -14.42 6.52 14.19
N PHE A 13 -13.24 6.05 14.61
CA PHE A 13 -12.90 5.88 16.02
C PHE A 13 -12.54 7.23 16.64
N ARG A 14 -11.71 8.03 15.95
CA ARG A 14 -11.30 9.36 16.43
C ARG A 14 -12.48 10.31 16.58
N ASP A 15 -13.44 10.27 15.65
CA ASP A 15 -14.64 11.11 15.72
C ASP A 15 -15.49 10.80 16.96
N ARG A 16 -15.42 9.57 17.49
CA ARG A 16 -16.25 9.10 18.61
C ARG A 16 -15.52 9.12 19.95
N TYR A 17 -14.29 8.62 19.98
CA TYR A 17 -13.51 8.38 21.19
C TYR A 17 -12.20 9.17 21.20
N GLY A 18 -11.92 9.99 20.18
CA GLY A 18 -10.63 10.68 20.07
C GLY A 18 -10.39 11.69 21.17
N ALA A 19 -11.43 12.42 21.59
CA ALA A 19 -11.34 13.37 22.71
C ALA A 19 -11.15 12.64 24.05
N GLU A 20 -11.93 11.60 24.30
CA GLU A 20 -11.81 10.76 25.50
C GLU A 20 -10.45 10.08 25.58
N LEU A 21 -9.95 9.51 24.48
CA LEU A 21 -8.64 8.86 24.42
C LEU A 21 -7.50 9.87 24.56
N ALA A 22 -7.65 11.09 24.05
CA ALA A 22 -6.67 12.16 24.26
C ALA A 22 -6.60 12.55 25.75
N ALA A 23 -7.74 12.76 26.40
CA ALA A 23 -7.82 13.06 27.82
C ALA A 23 -7.23 11.92 28.68
N LEU A 24 -7.57 10.67 28.37
CA LEU A 24 -7.03 9.51 29.08
C LEU A 24 -5.50 9.45 29.02
N VAL A 25 -4.91 9.80 27.88
CA VAL A 25 -3.44 9.77 27.71
C VAL A 25 -2.78 10.97 28.41
N GLU A 26 -3.45 12.12 28.48
CA GLU A 26 -3.00 13.25 29.29
C GLU A 26 -3.00 12.90 30.79
N ASP A 27 -4.01 12.17 31.26
CA ASP A 27 -4.13 11.75 32.66
C ASP A 27 -3.17 10.61 33.05
N THR A 28 -2.91 9.66 32.14
CA THR A 28 -2.08 8.46 32.44
C THR A 28 -0.58 8.69 32.21
N GLY A 29 -0.21 9.73 31.47
CA GLY A 29 1.18 10.07 31.14
C GLY A 29 1.77 9.29 29.95
N ALA A 30 2.98 9.68 29.54
CA ALA A 30 3.61 9.25 28.28
C ALA A 30 4.58 8.05 28.41
N GLY A 31 4.22 7.04 29.19
CA GLY A 31 5.07 5.86 29.40
C GLY A 31 5.18 4.94 28.16
N PRO A 32 6.25 4.14 28.02
CA PRO A 32 6.44 3.21 26.90
C PRO A 32 5.35 2.12 26.83
N ARG A 33 4.77 1.71 27.97
CA ARG A 33 3.61 0.82 28.02
C ARG A 33 2.36 1.45 27.38
N VAL A 34 2.05 2.69 27.74
CA VAL A 34 0.94 3.45 27.14
C VAL A 34 1.14 3.60 25.63
N TRP A 35 2.39 3.79 25.19
CA TRP A 35 2.73 3.84 23.77
C TRP A 35 2.40 2.52 23.05
N TRP A 36 2.76 1.38 23.65
CA TRP A 36 2.47 0.06 23.11
C TRP A 36 0.96 -0.25 23.12
N ASP A 37 0.26 0.11 24.18
CA ASP A 37 -1.19 -0.10 24.30
C ASP A 37 -1.97 0.75 23.29
N LEU A 38 -1.54 1.99 23.04
CA LEU A 38 -2.11 2.83 21.98
C LEU A 38 -1.81 2.29 20.58
N ALA A 39 -0.59 1.78 20.35
CA ALA A 39 -0.23 1.20 19.06
C ALA A 39 -1.03 -0.08 18.77
N THR A 40 -1.14 -0.98 19.75
CA THR A 40 -1.94 -2.22 19.64
C THR A 40 -3.44 -1.92 19.58
N GLY A 41 -3.92 -0.91 20.30
CA GLY A 41 -5.29 -0.41 20.24
C GLY A 41 -5.64 0.19 18.87
N ALA A 42 -4.75 1.00 18.29
CA ALA A 42 -4.90 1.52 16.94
C ALA A 42 -4.96 0.39 15.91
N ALA A 43 -4.02 -0.57 16.00
CA ALA A 43 -4.02 -1.76 15.16
C ALA A 43 -5.32 -2.56 15.32
N GLY A 44 -5.77 -2.80 16.55
CA GLY A 44 -7.03 -3.46 16.86
C GLY A 44 -8.25 -2.76 16.27
N ALA A 45 -8.29 -1.43 16.32
CA ALA A 45 -9.38 -0.62 15.76
C ALA A 45 -9.42 -0.70 14.22
N TRP A 46 -8.27 -0.76 13.55
CA TRP A 46 -8.19 -1.06 12.12
C TRP A 46 -8.55 -2.51 11.80
N LEU A 47 -8.19 -3.43 12.69
CA LEU A 47 -8.51 -4.84 12.60
C LEU A 47 -9.95 -5.15 12.96
N ARG A 48 -10.75 -4.28 13.58
CA ARG A 48 -12.19 -4.51 13.82
C ARG A 48 -12.95 -3.20 13.68
N PRO A 49 -13.06 -2.66 12.45
CA PRO A 49 -13.69 -1.37 12.25
C PRO A 49 -15.19 -1.46 12.52
N VAL A 50 -15.67 -0.62 13.44
CA VAL A 50 -17.10 -0.47 13.73
C VAL A 50 -17.68 0.60 12.82
N PHE A 51 -18.61 0.21 11.96
CA PHE A 51 -19.34 1.14 11.07
C PHE A 51 -20.72 1.43 11.66
N VAL A 52 -21.02 2.71 11.88
CA VAL A 52 -22.31 3.20 12.40
C VAL A 52 -23.15 3.75 11.24
N GLY A 53 -24.47 3.70 11.37
CA GLY A 53 -25.44 4.22 10.40
C GLY A 53 -26.40 3.15 9.88
N ALA A 54 -27.24 3.55 8.91
CA ALA A 54 -28.17 2.64 8.24
C ALA A 54 -27.46 1.42 7.63
N PRO A 55 -28.11 0.24 7.52
CA PRO A 55 -27.49 -0.99 6.99
C PRO A 55 -26.74 -0.79 5.66
N ALA A 56 -27.35 -0.10 4.68
CA ALA A 56 -26.74 0.17 3.38
C ALA A 56 -25.47 1.03 3.48
N GLU A 57 -25.46 2.02 4.38
CA GLU A 57 -24.31 2.89 4.62
C GLU A 57 -23.14 2.12 5.25
N ARG A 58 -23.45 1.22 6.19
CA ARG A 58 -22.45 0.34 6.82
C ARG A 58 -21.79 -0.58 5.80
N THR A 59 -22.59 -1.19 4.92
CA THR A 59 -22.08 -2.02 3.82
C THR A 59 -21.17 -1.21 2.89
N ARG A 60 -21.59 -0.01 2.48
CA ARG A 60 -20.78 0.89 1.64
C ARG A 60 -19.43 1.21 2.27
N ARG A 61 -19.42 1.66 3.53
CA ARG A 61 -18.19 2.03 4.25
C ARG A 61 -17.26 0.83 4.44
N ARG A 62 -17.81 -0.36 4.71
CA ARG A 62 -17.04 -1.59 4.81
C ARG A 62 -16.34 -1.93 3.48
N VAL A 63 -17.05 -1.85 2.36
CA VAL A 63 -16.46 -2.11 1.03
C VAL A 63 -15.39 -1.07 0.67
N GLN A 64 -15.65 0.22 0.94
CA GLN A 64 -14.67 1.29 0.71
C GLN A 64 -13.41 1.12 1.57
N ALA A 65 -13.57 0.78 2.85
CA ALA A 65 -12.44 0.53 3.74
C ALA A 65 -11.63 -0.67 3.27
N GLY A 66 -12.29 -1.71 2.76
CA GLY A 66 -11.63 -2.88 2.22
C GLY A 66 -10.80 -2.58 0.97
N LEU A 67 -11.41 -1.91 -0.02
CA LEU A 67 -10.72 -1.46 -1.23
C LEU A 67 -9.51 -0.58 -0.89
N ALA A 68 -9.69 0.36 0.04
CA ALA A 68 -8.61 1.22 0.52
C ALA A 68 -7.48 0.40 1.17
N ALA A 69 -7.81 -0.52 2.09
CA ALA A 69 -6.83 -1.35 2.77
C ALA A 69 -6.04 -2.24 1.79
N THR A 70 -6.71 -2.85 0.81
CA THR A 70 -6.05 -3.64 -0.23
C THR A 70 -5.15 -2.77 -1.12
N TRP A 71 -5.56 -1.54 -1.43
CA TRP A 71 -4.72 -0.61 -2.18
C TRP A 71 -3.47 -0.18 -1.39
N VAL A 72 -3.60 0.16 -0.11
CA VAL A 72 -2.45 0.45 0.75
C VAL A 72 -1.51 -0.75 0.86
N ALA A 73 -2.07 -1.94 1.07
CA ALA A 73 -1.30 -3.19 1.11
C ALA A 73 -0.57 -3.44 -0.21
N TRP A 74 -1.21 -3.17 -1.35
CA TRP A 74 -0.57 -3.26 -2.67
C TRP A 74 0.63 -2.33 -2.78
N CYS A 75 0.48 -1.05 -2.40
CA CYS A 75 1.59 -0.12 -2.37
C CYS A 75 2.75 -0.63 -1.51
N LEU A 76 2.48 -1.11 -0.29
CA LEU A 76 3.51 -1.66 0.60
C LEU A 76 4.20 -2.89 0.02
N GLY A 77 3.45 -3.83 -0.54
CA GLY A 77 4.00 -5.05 -1.13
C GLY A 77 4.89 -4.77 -2.34
N VAL A 78 4.47 -3.86 -3.23
CA VAL A 78 5.28 -3.44 -4.39
C VAL A 78 6.60 -2.78 -3.96
N LEU A 79 6.60 -2.02 -2.86
CA LEU A 79 7.81 -1.41 -2.31
C LEU A 79 8.78 -2.44 -1.70
N ALA A 80 8.28 -3.57 -1.19
CA ALA A 80 9.10 -4.62 -0.59
C ALA A 80 9.95 -5.38 -1.63
N VAL A 81 9.38 -5.61 -2.82
CA VAL A 81 10.02 -6.35 -3.93
C VAL A 81 11.44 -5.87 -4.26
N PRO A 82 11.68 -4.60 -4.60
CA PRO A 82 13.03 -4.13 -4.94
C PRO A 82 13.98 -4.18 -3.73
N VAL A 83 13.47 -4.11 -2.49
CA VAL A 83 14.28 -4.22 -1.27
C VAL A 83 14.81 -5.63 -1.11
N VAL A 84 13.95 -6.64 -1.27
CA VAL A 84 14.34 -8.06 -1.17
C VAL A 84 15.25 -8.47 -2.33
N ASP A 85 14.90 -8.07 -3.56
CA ASP A 85 15.71 -8.33 -4.77
C ASP A 85 17.15 -7.79 -4.60
N ARG A 86 17.29 -6.50 -4.27
CA ARG A 86 18.61 -5.88 -4.02
C ARG A 86 19.36 -6.56 -2.88
N ALA A 87 18.69 -6.81 -1.75
CA ALA A 87 19.35 -7.36 -0.57
C ALA A 87 19.86 -8.80 -0.76
N LEU A 88 19.28 -9.56 -1.69
CA LEU A 88 19.68 -10.93 -1.97
C LEU A 88 20.64 -11.03 -3.17
N LEU A 89 20.48 -10.17 -4.19
CA LEU A 89 21.15 -10.35 -5.48
C LEU A 89 22.24 -9.31 -5.80
N ASP A 90 22.38 -8.22 -5.04
CA ASP A 90 23.29 -7.11 -5.37
C ASP A 90 24.04 -6.51 -4.15
N PRO A 91 25.28 -6.95 -3.86
CA PRO A 91 25.94 -8.13 -4.44
C PRO A 91 25.25 -9.43 -3.97
N PRO A 92 25.33 -10.53 -4.74
CA PRO A 92 24.65 -11.77 -4.38
C PRO A 92 25.17 -12.31 -3.05
N VAL A 93 24.25 -12.57 -2.13
CA VAL A 93 24.60 -13.18 -0.83
C VAL A 93 25.14 -14.61 -1.05
N PRO A 94 25.96 -15.16 -0.13
CA PRO A 94 26.52 -16.50 -0.29
C PRO A 94 25.47 -17.60 -0.54
N GLY A 95 24.26 -17.44 -0.02
CA GLY A 95 23.12 -18.36 -0.23
C GLY A 95 22.30 -18.14 -1.51
N ALA A 96 22.64 -17.15 -2.36
CA ALA A 96 21.90 -16.79 -3.58
C ALA A 96 22.10 -17.80 -4.73
N ASN A 97 21.73 -19.06 -4.48
CA ASN A 97 21.78 -20.15 -5.44
C ASN A 97 20.70 -20.02 -6.54
N GLY A 98 20.69 -20.96 -7.49
CA GLY A 98 19.73 -20.95 -8.60
C GLY A 98 18.27 -20.93 -8.16
N ALA A 99 17.91 -21.56 -7.04
CA ALA A 99 16.55 -21.56 -6.51
C ALA A 99 16.14 -20.17 -6.01
N VAL A 100 17.01 -19.46 -5.28
CA VAL A 100 16.76 -18.07 -4.84
C VAL A 100 16.55 -17.16 -6.05
N ARG A 101 17.37 -17.29 -7.09
CA ARG A 101 17.21 -16.51 -8.34
C ARG A 101 15.89 -16.81 -9.04
N THR A 102 15.47 -18.07 -9.11
CA THR A 102 14.18 -18.46 -9.69
C THR A 102 13.00 -17.88 -8.90
N LEU A 103 13.06 -17.91 -7.57
CA LEU A 103 12.02 -17.32 -6.71
C LEU A 103 11.91 -15.81 -6.92
N VAL A 104 13.04 -15.09 -6.91
CA VAL A 104 13.07 -13.64 -7.11
C VAL A 104 12.65 -13.28 -8.55
N THR A 105 13.01 -14.08 -9.55
CA THR A 105 12.52 -13.88 -10.93
C THR A 105 11.01 -14.13 -11.03
N GLY A 106 10.49 -15.10 -10.28
CA GLY A 106 9.07 -15.44 -10.21
C GLY A 106 8.19 -14.33 -9.60
N VAL A 107 8.78 -13.35 -8.90
CA VAL A 107 8.07 -12.18 -8.38
C VAL A 107 7.52 -11.31 -9.51
N TRP A 108 8.25 -11.15 -10.61
CA TRP A 108 7.86 -10.28 -11.73
C TRP A 108 6.49 -10.61 -12.35
N PRO A 109 6.20 -11.84 -12.79
CA PRO A 109 4.89 -12.18 -13.34
C PRO A 109 3.77 -11.98 -12.32
N VAL A 110 4.01 -12.26 -11.03
CA VAL A 110 3.02 -12.03 -9.96
C VAL A 110 2.76 -10.53 -9.78
N LEU A 111 3.81 -9.70 -9.82
CA LEU A 111 3.71 -8.24 -9.76
C LEU A 111 2.90 -7.69 -10.95
N VAL A 112 3.14 -8.21 -12.17
CA VAL A 112 2.40 -7.81 -13.38
C VAL A 112 0.93 -8.17 -13.27
N LEU A 113 0.59 -9.39 -12.84
CA LEU A 113 -0.78 -9.83 -12.67
C LEU A 113 -1.51 -9.04 -11.58
N GLY A 114 -0.88 -8.86 -10.41
CA GLY A 114 -1.41 -8.05 -9.32
C GLY A 114 -1.60 -6.59 -9.73
N GLY A 115 -0.63 -6.04 -10.47
CA GLY A 115 -0.67 -4.69 -11.03
C GLY A 115 -1.81 -4.51 -12.04
N ALA A 116 -2.05 -5.51 -12.90
CA ALA A 116 -3.18 -5.49 -13.83
C ALA A 116 -4.53 -5.48 -13.09
N CYS A 117 -4.67 -6.28 -12.03
CA CYS A 117 -5.87 -6.25 -11.17
C CYS A 117 -6.04 -4.89 -10.47
N ALA A 118 -4.97 -4.33 -9.91
CA ALA A 118 -4.98 -3.04 -9.22
C ALA A 118 -5.34 -1.90 -10.20
N ALA A 119 -4.72 -1.87 -11.38
CA ALA A 119 -4.98 -0.90 -12.44
C ALA A 119 -6.42 -1.05 -12.97
N GLY A 120 -6.90 -2.27 -13.21
CA GLY A 120 -8.29 -2.52 -13.60
C GLY A 120 -9.28 -2.02 -12.55
N SER A 121 -9.01 -2.24 -11.26
CA SER A 121 -9.83 -1.74 -10.16
C SER A 121 -9.89 -0.20 -10.16
N ALA A 122 -8.72 0.45 -10.28
CA ALA A 122 -8.61 1.90 -10.36
C ALA A 122 -9.32 2.48 -11.60
N LEU A 123 -9.17 1.85 -12.77
CA LEU A 123 -9.81 2.27 -14.02
C LEU A 123 -11.33 2.17 -13.95
N VAL A 124 -11.87 1.07 -13.40
CA VAL A 124 -13.31 0.91 -13.21
C VAL A 124 -13.86 1.98 -12.27
N LEU A 125 -13.16 2.28 -11.17
CA LEU A 125 -13.56 3.36 -10.26
C LEU A 125 -13.44 4.74 -10.92
N ALA A 126 -12.39 5.00 -11.67
CA ALA A 126 -12.23 6.25 -12.40
C ALA A 126 -13.37 6.45 -13.42
N TRP A 127 -13.69 5.41 -14.19
CA TRP A 127 -14.76 5.46 -15.19
C TRP A 127 -16.15 5.60 -14.56
N ARG A 128 -16.46 4.83 -13.51
CA ARG A 128 -17.80 4.79 -12.91
C ARG A 128 -18.06 5.88 -11.88
N VAL A 129 -17.02 6.46 -11.29
CA VAL A 129 -17.14 7.40 -10.16
C VAL A 129 -16.53 8.75 -10.48
N LEU A 130 -15.27 8.77 -10.94
CA LEU A 130 -14.56 10.02 -11.15
C LEU A 130 -15.06 10.77 -12.40
N LEU A 131 -15.21 10.08 -13.53
CA LEU A 131 -15.63 10.69 -14.79
C LEU A 131 -17.03 11.33 -14.71
N PRO A 132 -18.08 10.69 -14.15
CA PRO A 132 -19.37 11.33 -13.96
C PRO A 132 -19.31 12.52 -13.00
N ALA A 133 -18.50 12.42 -11.94
CA ALA A 133 -18.35 13.52 -10.98
C ALA A 133 -17.61 14.72 -11.58
N LEU A 134 -16.65 14.49 -12.48
CA LEU A 134 -16.00 15.55 -13.23
C LEU A 134 -16.95 16.23 -14.21
N ARG A 135 -17.81 15.44 -14.89
CA ARG A 135 -18.86 15.97 -15.76
C ARG A 135 -19.88 16.83 -15.00
N SER A 136 -20.11 16.55 -13.72
CA SER A 136 -20.95 17.38 -12.84
C SER A 136 -20.20 18.53 -12.13
N GLY A 137 -18.95 18.81 -12.52
CA GLY A 137 -18.18 19.94 -12.00
C GLY A 137 -17.51 19.71 -10.64
N ARG A 138 -17.57 18.51 -10.06
CA ARG A 138 -17.00 18.17 -8.75
C ARG A 138 -15.48 17.96 -8.79
N ARG A 139 -14.73 19.04 -9.04
CA ARG A 139 -13.26 19.04 -9.08
C ARG A 139 -12.61 18.84 -7.70
N ASP A 140 -13.37 18.96 -6.63
CA ASP A 140 -12.94 18.70 -5.24
C ASP A 140 -12.44 17.26 -5.02
N LEU A 141 -12.87 16.33 -5.87
CA LEU A 141 -12.46 14.92 -5.88
C LEU A 141 -11.05 14.70 -6.44
N LEU A 142 -10.53 15.61 -7.28
CA LEU A 142 -9.20 15.49 -7.87
C LEU A 142 -8.09 15.93 -6.92
N ARG A 143 -8.35 16.93 -6.07
CA ARG A 143 -7.37 17.46 -5.11
C ARG A 143 -6.60 16.38 -4.33
N PRO A 144 -7.23 15.34 -3.75
CA PRO A 144 -6.49 14.28 -3.05
C PRO A 144 -5.70 13.34 -3.98
N LEU A 145 -6.03 13.28 -5.28
CA LEU A 145 -5.34 12.45 -6.27
C LEU A 145 -4.12 13.16 -6.90
N LEU A 146 -4.13 14.50 -6.95
CA LEU A 146 -3.10 15.28 -7.62
C LEU A 146 -1.67 14.97 -7.16
N PRO A 147 -1.35 14.90 -5.84
CA PRO A 147 0.01 14.59 -5.41
C PRO A 147 0.49 13.22 -5.90
N ALA A 148 -0.37 12.20 -5.80
CA ALA A 148 -0.04 10.86 -6.27
C ALA A 148 0.12 10.82 -7.80
N ALA A 149 -0.71 11.55 -8.55
CA ALA A 149 -0.63 11.61 -10.01
C ALA A 149 0.66 12.33 -10.47
N VAL A 150 1.00 13.46 -9.86
CA VAL A 150 2.24 14.20 -10.16
C VAL A 150 3.46 13.34 -9.83
N LEU A 151 3.49 12.73 -8.64
CA LEU A 151 4.58 11.84 -8.25
C LEU A 151 4.67 10.62 -9.18
N LEU A 152 3.56 10.03 -9.60
CA LEU A 152 3.57 8.91 -10.53
C LEU A 152 4.24 9.30 -11.87
N VAL A 153 3.94 10.50 -12.39
CA VAL A 153 4.57 11.00 -13.61
C VAL A 153 6.06 11.25 -13.39
N VAL A 154 6.43 11.92 -12.29
CA VAL A 154 7.84 12.19 -11.96
C VAL A 154 8.63 10.89 -11.81
N GLU A 155 8.08 9.91 -11.10
CA GLU A 155 8.68 8.60 -10.90
C GLU A 155 8.78 7.79 -12.19
N ALA A 156 7.77 7.84 -13.06
CA ALA A 156 7.82 7.19 -14.37
C ALA A 156 8.90 7.80 -15.27
N LEU A 157 9.04 9.13 -15.26
CA LEU A 157 10.12 9.83 -15.98
C LEU A 157 11.49 9.49 -15.40
N GLY A 158 11.61 9.44 -14.07
CA GLY A 158 12.84 9.01 -13.37
C GLY A 158 13.24 7.59 -13.72
N ALA A 159 12.30 6.65 -13.68
CA ALA A 159 12.51 5.26 -14.05
C ALA A 159 12.91 5.11 -15.52
N ALA A 160 12.26 5.85 -16.44
CA ALA A 160 12.64 5.89 -17.85
C ALA A 160 14.06 6.43 -18.05
N GLY A 161 14.44 7.49 -17.32
CA GLY A 161 15.79 8.05 -17.33
C GLY A 161 16.84 7.05 -16.85
N VAL A 162 16.60 6.36 -15.71
CA VAL A 162 17.48 5.31 -15.19
C VAL A 162 17.63 4.16 -16.19
N TRP A 163 16.52 3.72 -16.79
CA TRP A 163 16.53 2.66 -17.79
C TRP A 163 17.33 3.06 -19.04
N GLN A 164 17.16 4.29 -19.52
CA GLN A 164 17.92 4.82 -20.66
C GLN A 164 19.42 4.91 -20.35
N LEU A 165 19.78 5.37 -19.13
CA LEU A 165 21.16 5.42 -18.67
C LEU A 165 21.78 4.03 -18.62
N ARG A 166 21.05 3.03 -18.10
CA ARG A 166 21.50 1.64 -18.05
C ARG A 166 21.70 1.03 -19.43
N ARG A 167 20.88 1.41 -20.42
CA ARG A 167 21.09 1.03 -21.82
C ARG A 167 22.34 1.65 -22.43
N ALA A 168 22.63 2.91 -22.11
CA ALA A 168 23.80 3.62 -22.61
C ALA A 168 25.11 3.13 -21.98
N TYR A 169 25.08 2.68 -20.72
CA TYR A 169 26.25 2.23 -19.96
C TYR A 169 26.03 0.84 -19.34
N PRO A 170 26.03 -0.24 -20.14
CA PRO A 170 25.64 -1.58 -19.67
C PRO A 170 26.67 -2.28 -18.77
N SER A 171 27.95 -1.91 -18.87
CA SER A 171 29.09 -2.61 -18.24
C SER A 171 29.87 -1.80 -17.22
N VAL A 172 29.68 -0.47 -17.18
CA VAL A 172 30.38 0.42 -16.25
C VAL A 172 29.36 1.43 -15.75
N TRP A 173 28.95 1.31 -14.49
CA TRP A 173 28.20 2.38 -13.87
C TRP A 173 29.14 3.60 -13.79
N PRO A 174 28.77 4.79 -14.30
CA PRO A 174 29.63 5.96 -14.17
C PRO A 174 29.93 6.15 -12.69
N HIS A 175 31.21 6.33 -12.33
CA HIS A 175 31.64 6.54 -10.94
C HIS A 175 30.65 7.49 -10.26
N PRO A 176 29.98 7.07 -9.17
CA PRO A 176 28.81 7.78 -8.69
C PRO A 176 29.27 9.13 -8.14
N SER A 177 29.12 10.17 -8.96
CA SER A 177 29.29 11.54 -8.50
C SER A 177 28.32 11.79 -7.34
N ALA A 178 28.67 12.68 -6.42
CA ALA A 178 27.77 13.03 -5.32
C ALA A 178 26.38 13.47 -5.83
N ALA A 179 26.35 14.14 -7.00
CA ALA A 179 25.11 14.51 -7.69
C ALA A 179 24.28 13.30 -8.14
N PHE A 180 24.92 12.25 -8.67
CA PHE A 180 24.24 11.02 -9.05
C PHE A 180 23.65 10.30 -7.84
N VAL A 181 24.42 10.18 -6.75
CA VAL A 181 23.93 9.57 -5.50
C VAL A 181 22.76 10.38 -4.95
N ALA A 182 22.87 11.70 -4.90
CA ALA A 182 21.79 12.58 -4.44
C ALA A 182 20.52 12.44 -5.29
N LEU A 183 20.66 12.32 -6.62
CA LEU A 183 19.54 12.12 -7.53
C LEU A 183 18.84 10.77 -7.30
N VAL A 184 19.61 9.68 -7.13
CA VAL A 184 19.06 8.35 -6.84
C VAL A 184 18.36 8.34 -5.48
N LEU A 185 18.94 8.96 -4.46
CA LEU A 185 18.31 9.08 -3.15
C LEU A 185 17.02 9.92 -3.22
N ALA A 186 17.04 11.06 -3.93
CA ALA A 186 15.85 11.87 -4.16
C ALA A 186 14.75 11.09 -4.90
N TRP A 187 15.13 10.28 -5.88
CA TRP A 187 14.22 9.38 -6.59
C TRP A 187 13.62 8.31 -5.67
N LEU A 188 14.42 7.67 -4.80
CA LEU A 188 13.91 6.72 -3.80
C LEU A 188 12.97 7.39 -2.80
N VAL A 189 13.27 8.62 -2.37
CA VAL A 189 12.38 9.42 -1.51
C VAL A 189 11.07 9.75 -2.25
N GLY A 190 11.15 10.11 -3.53
CA GLY A 190 9.99 10.32 -4.39
C GLY A 190 9.12 9.07 -4.52
N PHE A 191 9.73 7.90 -4.67
CA PHE A 191 9.05 6.60 -4.72
C PHE A 191 8.34 6.27 -3.40
N ALA A 192 8.99 6.53 -2.25
CA ALA A 192 8.36 6.39 -0.94
C ALA A 192 7.20 7.38 -0.76
N ALA A 193 7.37 8.63 -1.20
CA ALA A 193 6.30 9.63 -1.20
C ALA A 193 5.14 9.21 -2.10
N LEU A 194 5.41 8.66 -3.29
CA LEU A 194 4.39 8.11 -4.19
C LEU A 194 3.62 6.99 -3.49
N GLY A 195 4.29 6.10 -2.77
CA GLY A 195 3.65 5.09 -1.93
C GLY A 195 2.72 5.70 -0.88
N ALA A 196 3.16 6.74 -0.17
CA ALA A 196 2.38 7.40 0.87
C ALA A 196 1.16 8.17 0.31
N PHE A 197 1.36 9.03 -0.70
CA PHE A 197 0.28 9.78 -1.34
C PHE A 197 -0.64 8.88 -2.16
N GLY A 198 -0.08 7.86 -2.81
CA GLY A 198 -0.82 6.80 -3.48
C GLY A 198 -1.67 6.00 -2.50
N ALA A 199 -1.19 5.73 -1.29
CA ALA A 199 -1.98 5.06 -0.24
C ALA A 199 -3.10 5.95 0.31
N ALA A 200 -2.90 7.27 0.41
CA ALA A 200 -3.87 8.18 1.02
C ALA A 200 -4.91 8.77 0.06
N GLY A 201 -4.49 9.16 -1.15
CA GLY A 201 -5.28 9.92 -2.11
C GLY A 201 -6.54 9.20 -2.60
N PRO A 202 -6.42 7.99 -3.20
CA PRO A 202 -7.55 7.23 -3.71
C PRO A 202 -8.60 6.90 -2.64
N PRO A 203 -8.25 6.46 -1.41
CA PRO A 203 -9.23 6.29 -0.35
C PRO A 203 -9.97 7.58 0.03
N VAL A 204 -9.27 8.72 0.07
CA VAL A 204 -9.91 10.02 0.36
C VAL A 204 -10.85 10.43 -0.77
N ALA A 205 -10.44 10.28 -2.03
CA ALA A 205 -11.28 10.55 -3.20
C ALA A 205 -12.53 9.66 -3.20
N LEU A 206 -12.37 8.36 -2.95
CA LEU A 206 -13.46 7.39 -2.89
C LEU A 206 -14.47 7.73 -1.78
N ARG A 207 -13.99 8.15 -0.60
CA ARG A 207 -14.83 8.60 0.52
C ARG A 207 -15.62 9.86 0.18
N ARG A 208 -15.02 10.83 -0.51
CA ARG A 208 -15.70 12.07 -0.94
C ARG A 208 -16.72 11.83 -2.06
N ALA A 209 -16.45 10.86 -2.93
CA ALA A 209 -17.32 10.52 -4.03
C ALA A 209 -18.56 9.72 -3.59
N ARG A 210 -18.47 8.98 -2.47
CA ARG A 210 -19.56 8.18 -1.89
C ARG A 210 -20.29 7.26 -2.91
N PRO A 211 -19.56 6.49 -3.75
CA PRO A 211 -20.20 5.68 -4.77
C PRO A 211 -21.13 4.60 -4.18
N PRO A 212 -22.18 4.21 -4.90
CA PRO A 212 -23.04 3.10 -4.49
C PRO A 212 -22.26 1.78 -4.49
N VAL A 213 -22.68 0.81 -3.66
CA VAL A 213 -22.04 -0.51 -3.55
C VAL A 213 -21.98 -1.24 -4.90
N ALA A 214 -23.01 -1.06 -5.74
CA ALA A 214 -23.05 -1.63 -7.09
C ALA A 214 -21.86 -1.21 -7.97
N ALA A 215 -21.40 0.05 -7.86
CA ALA A 215 -20.24 0.53 -8.60
C ALA A 215 -18.91 -0.06 -8.11
N MET A 216 -18.88 -0.56 -6.86
CA MET A 216 -17.70 -1.14 -6.21
C MET A 216 -17.61 -2.66 -6.30
N ARG A 217 -18.63 -3.34 -6.87
CA ARG A 217 -18.65 -4.82 -6.97
C ARG A 217 -17.45 -5.38 -7.75
N LEU A 218 -17.25 -4.90 -8.97
CA LEU A 218 -16.14 -5.35 -9.82
C LEU A 218 -14.76 -4.96 -9.23
N PRO A 219 -14.55 -3.70 -8.74
CA PRO A 219 -13.35 -3.35 -8.00
C PRO A 219 -13.05 -4.28 -6.81
N ALA A 220 -14.07 -4.72 -6.08
CA ALA A 220 -13.89 -5.64 -4.94
C ALA A 220 -13.47 -7.05 -5.38
N VAL A 221 -13.95 -7.52 -6.54
CA VAL A 221 -13.47 -8.79 -7.12
C VAL A 221 -12.02 -8.67 -7.58
N LEU A 222 -11.68 -7.58 -8.28
CA LEU A 222 -10.30 -7.32 -8.72
C LEU A 222 -9.35 -7.17 -7.51
N ALA A 223 -9.81 -6.57 -6.42
CA ALA A 223 -9.05 -6.49 -5.16
C ALA A 223 -8.75 -7.87 -4.54
N ALA A 224 -9.61 -8.88 -4.77
CA ALA A 224 -9.30 -10.26 -4.39
C ALA A 224 -8.12 -10.82 -5.21
N GLY A 225 -8.05 -10.50 -6.51
CA GLY A 225 -6.90 -10.81 -7.37
C GLY A 225 -5.61 -10.16 -6.85
N VAL A 226 -5.66 -8.88 -6.47
CA VAL A 226 -4.53 -8.18 -5.82
C VAL A 226 -4.11 -8.87 -4.52
N THR A 227 -5.07 -9.35 -3.73
CA THR A 227 -4.80 -10.06 -2.47
C THR A 227 -4.09 -11.39 -2.71
N LEU A 228 -4.51 -12.16 -3.73
CA LEU A 228 -3.84 -13.39 -4.13
C LEU A 228 -2.42 -13.12 -4.60
N ALA A 229 -2.21 -12.07 -5.40
CA ALA A 229 -0.89 -11.66 -5.84
C ALA A 229 0.01 -11.29 -4.64
N LEU A 230 -0.48 -10.50 -3.68
CA LEU A 230 0.27 -10.17 -2.47
C LEU A 230 0.63 -11.40 -1.63
N ALA A 231 -0.30 -12.36 -1.49
CA ALA A 231 -0.03 -13.61 -0.78
C ALA A 231 1.07 -14.43 -1.49
N ALA A 232 1.03 -14.52 -2.82
CA ALA A 232 2.08 -15.17 -3.59
C ALA A 232 3.42 -14.46 -3.47
N LEU A 233 3.45 -13.12 -3.56
CA LEU A 233 4.67 -12.31 -3.34
C LEU A 233 5.28 -12.57 -1.97
N ALA A 234 4.45 -12.52 -0.91
CA ALA A 234 4.91 -12.76 0.45
C ALA A 234 5.53 -14.17 0.62
N VAL A 235 4.93 -15.20 0.01
CA VAL A 235 5.47 -16.57 0.04
C VAL A 235 6.79 -16.65 -0.73
N LEU A 236 6.85 -16.09 -1.94
CA LEU A 236 8.07 -16.10 -2.77
C LEU A 236 9.23 -15.38 -2.07
N GLU A 237 9.00 -14.18 -1.55
CA GLU A 237 10.02 -13.39 -0.86
C GLU A 237 10.46 -14.03 0.45
N ALA A 238 9.51 -14.47 1.30
CA ALA A 238 9.86 -15.13 2.55
C ALA A 238 10.68 -16.40 2.32
N THR A 239 10.31 -17.19 1.30
CA THR A 239 11.06 -18.39 0.92
C THR A 239 12.45 -18.04 0.39
N ALA A 240 12.56 -17.01 -0.46
CA ALA A 240 13.83 -16.54 -0.99
C ALA A 240 14.77 -16.07 0.14
N VAL A 241 14.25 -15.35 1.14
CA VAL A 241 15.03 -14.90 2.30
C VAL A 241 15.44 -16.06 3.21
N VAL A 242 14.55 -17.03 3.44
CA VAL A 242 14.87 -18.22 4.24
C VAL A 242 15.99 -19.04 3.58
N LEU A 243 15.97 -19.18 2.26
CA LEU A 243 16.98 -19.94 1.51
C LEU A 243 18.28 -19.15 1.27
N GLY A 244 18.19 -17.84 1.00
CA GLY A 244 19.32 -16.99 0.66
C GLY A 244 20.13 -16.48 1.86
N GLY A 245 19.51 -16.44 3.05
CA GLY A 245 20.12 -15.97 4.29
C GLY A 245 19.38 -14.78 4.90
N ARG A 246 19.32 -14.73 6.24
CA ARG A 246 18.51 -13.78 7.02
C ARG A 246 19.20 -12.43 7.25
N GLY A 247 19.62 -11.78 6.16
CA GLY A 247 20.07 -10.40 6.26
C GLY A 247 18.95 -9.50 6.81
N PRO A 248 19.26 -8.48 7.65
CA PRO A 248 18.24 -7.66 8.30
C PRO A 248 17.38 -6.90 7.28
N VAL A 249 17.98 -6.42 6.18
CA VAL A 249 17.27 -5.71 5.11
C VAL A 249 16.30 -6.63 4.37
N ALA A 250 16.77 -7.81 3.94
CA ALA A 250 15.94 -8.79 3.24
C ALA A 250 14.80 -9.31 4.12
N SER A 251 15.09 -9.56 5.40
CA SER A 251 14.11 -10.00 6.39
C SER A 251 13.06 -8.92 6.68
N THR A 252 13.46 -7.65 6.71
CA THR A 252 12.52 -6.52 6.86
C THR A 252 11.62 -6.40 5.63
N GLY A 253 12.17 -6.50 4.41
CA GLY A 253 11.39 -6.49 3.18
C GLY A 253 10.34 -7.61 3.16
N ALA A 254 10.75 -8.85 3.40
CA ALA A 254 9.84 -10.00 3.45
C ALA A 254 8.77 -9.85 4.56
N ALA A 255 9.15 -9.32 5.74
CA ALA A 255 8.18 -9.05 6.81
C ALA A 255 7.13 -8.02 6.38
N VAL A 256 7.53 -6.96 5.67
CA VAL A 256 6.59 -5.96 5.11
C VAL A 256 5.66 -6.59 4.09
N ALA A 257 6.16 -7.45 3.20
CA ALA A 257 5.32 -8.16 2.23
C ALA A 257 4.32 -9.10 2.91
N VAL A 258 4.73 -9.84 3.95
CA VAL A 258 3.84 -10.69 4.76
C VAL A 258 2.76 -9.85 5.45
N LEU A 259 3.13 -8.73 6.08
CA LEU A 259 2.16 -7.83 6.73
C LEU A 259 1.17 -7.25 5.72
N ALA A 260 1.63 -6.86 4.53
CA ALA A 260 0.78 -6.40 3.45
C ALA A 260 -0.20 -7.50 3.00
N ALA A 261 0.27 -8.73 2.80
CA ALA A 261 -0.56 -9.87 2.43
C ALA A 261 -1.63 -10.19 3.48
N VAL A 262 -1.26 -10.22 4.77
CA VAL A 262 -2.20 -10.44 5.88
C VAL A 262 -3.25 -9.32 5.94
N GLY A 263 -2.83 -8.07 5.82
CA GLY A 263 -3.75 -6.92 5.76
C GLY A 263 -4.75 -7.02 4.61
N ALA A 264 -4.27 -7.38 3.41
CA ALA A 264 -5.11 -7.58 2.23
C ALA A 264 -6.07 -8.77 2.40
N LEU A 265 -5.62 -9.89 2.97
CA LEU A 265 -6.45 -11.07 3.25
C LEU A 265 -7.60 -10.73 4.21
N LEU A 266 -7.28 -10.10 5.35
CA LEU A 266 -8.27 -9.69 6.33
C LEU A 266 -9.28 -8.69 5.74
N SER A 267 -8.81 -7.78 4.90
CA SER A 267 -9.65 -6.85 4.15
C SER A 267 -10.61 -7.58 3.19
N THR A 268 -10.08 -8.50 2.39
CA THR A 268 -10.82 -9.22 1.36
C THR A 268 -11.88 -10.15 1.95
N VAL A 269 -11.54 -10.90 3.01
CA VAL A 269 -12.47 -11.78 3.74
C VAL A 269 -13.69 -11.01 4.28
N ARG A 270 -13.52 -9.73 4.63
CA ARG A 270 -14.61 -8.88 5.11
C ARG A 270 -15.40 -8.20 4.01
N THR A 271 -14.73 -7.92 2.90
CA THR A 271 -15.29 -7.14 1.80
C THR A 271 -16.16 -8.00 0.89
N ILE A 272 -15.68 -9.19 0.49
CA ILE A 272 -16.40 -10.06 -0.45
C ILE A 272 -17.82 -10.42 0.03
N PRO A 273 -18.04 -10.83 1.29
CA PRO A 273 -19.40 -11.14 1.76
C PRO A 273 -20.32 -9.92 1.77
N ALA A 274 -19.78 -8.74 2.06
CA ALA A 274 -20.55 -7.49 2.09
C ALA A 274 -21.01 -7.05 0.69
N VAL A 275 -20.22 -7.37 -0.34
CA VAL A 275 -20.53 -7.04 -1.75
C VAL A 275 -21.58 -7.98 -2.34
N ARG A 276 -21.65 -9.23 -1.86
CA ARG A 276 -22.58 -10.27 -2.33
C ARG A 276 -23.99 -10.13 -1.76
N ARG A 277 -24.17 -9.48 -0.62
CA ARG A 277 -25.49 -9.26 -0.03
C ARG A 277 -26.20 -8.11 -0.78
N PRO A 278 -27.38 -8.36 -1.37
CA PRO A 278 -28.16 -7.33 -2.06
C PRO A 278 -28.62 -6.22 -1.11
#